data_AF-A0AAF0F285-F1
#
_entry.id   AF-A0AAF0F285-F1
#
_cell.length_a   1.000
_cell.length_b   1.000
_cell.length_c   1.000
_cell.angle_alpha   90.00
_cell.angle_beta   90.00
_cell.angle_gamma   90.00
#
_symmetry.space_group_name_H-M   'P 1'
#
loop_
_entity.id
_entity.type
_entity.pdbx_description
1 polymer ?
#
loop_
_entity_poly.entity_id
_entity_poly.type
_entity_poly.pdbx_seq_one_letter_code
_entity_poly.pdbx_strand_id
1 'polypeptide(L)'
;MSCMHIAIRSHSMLTQRDLYYRDPELFGSQRTVNNMVTRVSQTFQLSRAELGVCASPNGFVWGRVQINSKHSTHLTEHAIPDESQVKSIYSDAAWVLIVEKHAIYQTLRSIEFLDRGKTYGVHVPGAVVTGKGYPDRATRSFLATWASNRRAPRLFFLMDADPHGVDILRVYSEALKGVQVHWIGLRVQQWLALSQAHPFSIVPLNGSDP
;
A
#
# COMPACT_ATOMS: atom_id res chain seq x y z
N MET A 1 21.57 16.72 13.44
CA MET A 1 22.11 15.69 14.36
C MET A 1 21.48 15.73 15.75
N SER A 2 21.38 16.90 16.41
CA SER A 2 20.73 17.04 17.74
C SER A 2 19.32 16.41 17.81
N CYS A 3 18.48 16.62 16.80
CA CYS A 3 17.09 16.13 16.78
C CYS A 3 16.95 14.60 16.75
N MET A 4 17.75 13.90 15.93
CA MET A 4 17.77 12.43 15.88
C MET A 4 18.32 11.85 17.19
N HIS A 5 19.39 12.44 17.72
CA HIS A 5 19.95 12.03 19.01
C HIS A 5 18.96 12.19 20.17
N ILE A 6 18.17 13.28 20.17
CA ILE A 6 17.09 13.49 21.15
C ILE A 6 15.96 12.47 20.95
N ALA A 7 15.56 12.17 19.71
CA ALA A 7 14.52 11.18 19.42
C ALA A 7 14.91 9.78 19.93
N ILE A 8 16.15 9.36 19.64
CA ILE A 8 16.73 8.11 20.13
C ILE A 8 16.78 8.09 21.67
N ARG A 9 17.26 9.16 22.32
CA ARG A 9 17.32 9.25 23.79
C ARG A 9 15.96 9.29 24.48
N SER A 10 14.94 9.82 23.82
CA SER A 10 13.58 9.93 24.37
C SER A 10 12.68 8.75 23.98
N HIS A 11 13.22 7.75 23.26
CA HIS A 11 12.45 6.65 22.66
C HIS A 11 11.25 7.13 21.84
N SER A 12 11.36 8.32 21.23
CA SER A 12 10.33 8.89 20.37
C SER A 12 10.74 8.73 18.90
N MET A 13 9.75 8.54 18.02
CA MET A 13 9.97 8.45 16.58
C MET A 13 9.63 9.79 15.93
N LEU A 14 10.50 10.29 15.06
CA LEU A 14 10.24 11.48 14.24
C LEU A 14 9.96 11.08 12.80
N THR A 15 8.91 11.64 12.20
CA THR A 15 8.72 11.44 10.77
C THR A 15 9.74 12.28 9.97
N GLN A 16 10.07 11.84 8.76
CA GLN A 16 10.90 12.64 7.84
C GLN A 16 10.29 14.01 7.54
N ARG A 17 8.95 14.13 7.56
CA ARG A 17 8.26 15.42 7.43
C ARG A 17 8.44 16.28 8.67
N ASP A 18 8.37 15.70 9.87
CA ASP A 18 8.65 16.44 11.12
C ASP A 18 10.08 16.98 11.13
N LEU A 19 11.04 16.22 10.60
CA LEU A 19 12.42 16.68 10.43
C LEU A 19 12.51 17.89 9.49
N TYR A 20 11.77 17.90 8.38
CA TYR A 20 11.71 19.05 7.48
C TYR A 20 11.08 20.28 8.16
N TYR A 21 9.95 20.10 8.85
CA TYR A 21 9.23 21.20 9.51
C TYR A 21 9.97 21.81 10.70
N ARG A 22 11.01 21.17 11.23
CA ARG A 22 11.84 21.76 12.28
C ARG A 22 12.67 22.94 11.82
N ASP A 23 13.10 22.93 10.56
CA ASP A 23 13.88 24.03 9.98
C ASP A 23 13.79 24.03 8.43
N PRO A 24 12.67 24.53 7.87
CA PRO A 24 12.48 24.54 6.42
C PRO A 24 13.55 25.34 5.66
N GLU A 25 14.10 26.39 6.27
CA GLU A 25 15.16 27.21 5.67
C GLU A 25 16.48 26.44 5.55
N LEU A 26 16.86 25.70 6.59
CA LEU A 26 18.06 24.87 6.59
C LEU A 26 17.97 23.72 5.57
N PHE A 27 16.83 23.05 5.48
CA PHE A 27 16.69 21.86 4.65
C PHE A 27 16.31 22.19 3.20
N GLY A 28 15.57 23.28 2.97
CA GLY A 28 15.10 23.77 1.67
C GLY A 28 14.09 22.86 0.95
N SER A 29 14.23 21.53 1.06
CA SER A 29 13.32 20.56 0.46
C SER A 29 13.26 19.26 1.25
N GLN A 30 12.12 18.56 1.16
CA GLN A 30 11.97 17.21 1.72
C GLN A 30 12.98 16.20 1.14
N ARG A 31 13.42 16.41 -0.12
CA ARG A 31 14.44 15.59 -0.77
C ARG A 31 15.78 15.67 -0.04
N THR A 32 16.15 16.86 0.43
CA THR A 32 17.37 17.07 1.21
C THR A 32 17.35 16.24 2.49
N VAL A 33 16.26 16.30 3.25
CA VAL A 33 16.07 15.51 4.48
C VAL A 33 16.16 14.01 4.19
N ASN A 34 15.46 13.54 3.15
CA ASN A 34 15.46 12.12 2.79
C ASN A 34 16.85 11.61 2.41
N ASN A 35 17.63 12.41 1.68
CA ASN A 35 19.01 12.08 1.30
C ASN A 35 19.93 12.06 2.52
N MET A 36 19.80 13.03 3.43
CA MET A 36 20.59 13.07 4.67
C MET A 36 20.30 11.86 5.55
N VAL A 37 19.03 11.54 5.78
CA VAL A 37 18.61 10.35 6.56
C VAL A 37 19.18 9.08 5.93
N THR A 38 19.13 8.97 4.60
CA THR A 38 19.67 7.80 3.87
C THR A 38 21.19 7.70 4.02
N ARG A 39 21.92 8.81 3.89
CA ARG A 39 23.38 8.83 4.06
C ARG A 39 23.78 8.45 5.48
N VAL A 40 23.13 9.01 6.50
CA VAL A 40 23.39 8.65 7.92
C VAL A 40 23.13 7.16 8.14
N SER A 41 21.99 6.64 7.67
CA SER A 41 21.66 5.22 7.73
C SER A 41 22.73 4.33 7.09
N GLN A 42 23.22 4.72 5.91
CA GLN A 42 24.28 3.98 5.20
C GLN A 42 25.64 4.08 5.90
N THR A 43 26.03 5.27 6.37
CA THR A 43 27.31 5.50 7.05
C THR A 43 27.41 4.70 8.35
N PHE A 44 26.34 4.66 9.13
CA PHE A 44 26.32 3.95 10.42
C PHE A 44 25.83 2.51 10.31
N GLN A 45 25.44 2.05 9.11
CA GLN A 45 24.84 0.73 8.88
C GLN A 45 23.61 0.46 9.77
N LEU A 46 22.89 1.52 10.14
CA LEU A 46 21.66 1.46 10.93
C LEU A 46 20.46 1.64 10.02
N SER A 47 19.39 0.92 10.30
CA SER A 47 18.08 1.21 9.72
C SER A 47 17.56 2.58 10.16
N ARG A 48 16.62 3.14 9.41
CA ARG A 48 16.00 4.44 9.76
C ARG A 48 15.27 4.38 11.10
N ALA A 49 14.64 3.23 11.40
CA ALA A 49 14.00 2.97 12.68
C ALA A 49 15.00 3.02 13.85
N GLU A 50 16.20 2.44 13.67
CA GLU A 50 17.28 2.52 14.66
C GLU A 50 17.81 3.94 14.86
N LEU A 51 17.65 4.82 13.86
CA LEU A 51 17.94 6.25 13.95
C LEU A 51 16.80 7.08 14.59
N GLY A 52 15.71 6.45 15.03
CA GLY A 52 14.53 7.14 15.55
C GLY A 52 13.76 7.93 14.48
N VAL A 53 13.91 7.56 13.20
CA VAL A 53 13.26 8.24 12.07
C VAL A 53 12.36 7.27 11.30
N CYS A 54 11.08 7.61 11.20
CA CYS A 54 10.12 6.87 10.37
C CYS A 54 9.68 7.70 9.15
N ALA A 55 9.14 7.03 8.13
CA ALA A 55 8.36 7.73 7.11
C ALA A 55 6.97 8.02 7.66
N SER A 56 6.34 9.13 7.28
CA SER A 56 4.91 9.30 7.54
C SER A 56 4.15 8.22 6.76
N PRO A 57 3.33 7.38 7.42
CA PRO A 57 2.59 6.35 6.73
C PRO A 57 1.59 6.99 5.77
N ASN A 58 1.70 6.67 4.48
CA ASN A 58 0.76 7.17 3.46
C ASN A 58 -0.32 6.14 3.11
N GLY A 59 -0.04 4.87 3.38
CA GLY A 59 -0.92 3.76 3.06
C GLY A 59 -2.10 3.61 4.02
N PHE A 60 -3.23 3.14 3.48
CA PHE A 60 -4.42 2.80 4.25
C PHE A 60 -4.87 1.38 3.91
N VAL A 61 -5.43 0.72 4.91
CA VAL A 61 -6.09 -0.57 4.76
C VAL A 61 -7.47 -0.49 5.41
N TRP A 62 -8.48 -0.98 4.71
CA TRP A 62 -9.84 -1.12 5.21
C TRP A 62 -10.33 -2.54 4.96
N GLY A 63 -10.82 -3.21 6.00
CA GLY A 63 -11.52 -4.47 5.87
C GLY A 63 -11.26 -5.45 7.00
N ARG A 64 -11.25 -6.73 6.66
CA ARG A 64 -11.12 -7.87 7.58
C ARG A 64 -9.68 -8.08 8.05
N VAL A 65 -9.06 -7.10 8.70
CA VAL A 65 -7.65 -7.16 9.12
C VAL A 65 -7.39 -6.38 10.40
N GLN A 66 -6.56 -6.94 11.28
CA GLN A 66 -6.12 -6.33 12.52
C GLN A 66 -4.59 -6.35 12.60
N ILE A 67 -4.01 -5.23 13.01
CA ILE A 67 -2.56 -5.06 13.17
C ILE A 67 -2.25 -5.08 14.67
N ASN A 68 -1.34 -5.95 15.10
CA ASN A 68 -0.87 -6.11 16.48
C ASN A 68 -1.91 -6.54 17.55
N SER A 69 -3.19 -6.64 17.20
CA SER A 69 -4.24 -7.11 18.10
C SER A 69 -4.92 -8.34 17.53
N LYS A 70 -5.14 -9.35 18.37
CA LYS A 70 -5.92 -10.54 18.01
C LYS A 70 -7.41 -10.21 18.15
N HIS A 71 -8.18 -10.64 17.16
CA HIS A 71 -9.64 -10.70 17.19
C HIS A 71 -10.38 -9.36 17.25
N SER A 72 -10.78 -8.89 16.06
CA SER A 72 -12.08 -8.27 15.88
C SER A 72 -12.69 -8.85 14.61
N THR A 73 -13.98 -9.21 14.65
CA THR A 73 -14.73 -9.61 13.45
C THR A 73 -15.39 -8.40 12.78
N HIS A 74 -14.83 -7.20 12.97
CA HIS A 74 -15.38 -5.99 12.36
C HIS A 74 -14.49 -5.53 11.21
N LEU A 75 -15.10 -4.86 10.23
CA LEU A 75 -14.34 -4.13 9.23
C LEU A 75 -13.71 -2.93 9.92
N THR A 76 -12.40 -2.83 9.88
CA THR A 76 -11.69 -1.70 10.46
C THR A 76 -10.86 -1.02 9.39
N GLU A 77 -10.72 0.30 9.54
CA GLU A 77 -9.76 1.08 8.78
C GLU A 77 -8.58 1.41 9.65
N HIS A 78 -7.38 1.24 9.09
CA HIS A 78 -6.14 1.63 9.72
C HIS A 78 -5.25 2.34 8.70
N ALA A 79 -4.58 3.40 9.14
CA ALA A 79 -3.35 3.81 8.48
C ALA A 79 -2.34 2.67 8.66
N ILE A 80 -1.64 2.29 7.58
CA ILE A 80 -0.64 1.23 7.62
C ILE A 80 0.56 1.75 8.41
N PRO A 81 0.88 1.19 9.58
CA PRO A 81 1.95 1.72 10.42
C PRO A 81 3.32 1.36 9.85
N ASP A 82 4.37 1.98 10.38
CA ASP A 82 5.75 1.70 9.98
C ASP A 82 6.11 0.22 10.23
N GLU A 83 7.06 -0.30 9.46
CA GLU A 83 7.51 -1.70 9.55
C GLU A 83 7.93 -2.09 10.98
N SER A 84 8.56 -1.18 11.71
CA SER A 84 8.99 -1.39 13.10
C SER A 84 7.84 -1.58 14.09
N GLN A 85 6.65 -1.10 13.73
CA GLN A 85 5.46 -1.16 14.56
C GLN A 85 4.60 -2.40 14.25
N VAL A 86 4.78 -3.05 13.11
CA VAL A 86 4.00 -4.24 12.71
C VAL A 86 4.65 -5.51 13.29
N LYS A 87 4.12 -6.03 14.40
CA LYS A 87 4.55 -7.30 15.00
C LYS A 87 3.82 -8.51 14.43
N SER A 88 2.55 -8.36 14.13
CA SER A 88 1.70 -9.44 13.63
C SER A 88 0.47 -8.91 12.92
N ILE A 89 0.07 -9.58 11.83
CA ILE A 89 -1.14 -9.27 11.05
C ILE A 89 -2.12 -10.43 11.23
N TYR A 90 -3.31 -10.14 11.75
CA TYR A 90 -4.40 -11.11 11.89
C TYR A 90 -5.52 -10.78 10.93
N SER A 91 -5.91 -11.74 10.10
CA SER A 91 -6.95 -11.54 9.08
C SER A 91 -7.54 -12.88 8.66
N ASP A 92 -8.83 -12.85 8.33
CA ASP A 92 -9.52 -13.92 7.61
C ASP A 92 -9.99 -13.49 6.21
N ALA A 93 -9.46 -12.38 5.69
CA ALA A 93 -9.70 -11.95 4.32
C ALA A 93 -9.21 -13.02 3.36
N ALA A 94 -10.06 -13.43 2.43
CA ALA A 94 -9.70 -14.34 1.34
C ALA A 94 -9.02 -13.60 0.18
N TRP A 95 -9.23 -12.28 0.09
CA TRP A 95 -8.68 -11.43 -0.96
C TRP A 95 -8.35 -10.03 -0.44
N VAL A 96 -7.42 -9.37 -1.12
CA VAL A 96 -7.07 -7.97 -0.92
C VAL A 96 -7.09 -7.26 -2.27
N LEU A 97 -7.85 -6.17 -2.36
CA LEU A 97 -7.88 -5.28 -3.51
C LEU A 97 -6.99 -4.06 -3.24
N ILE A 98 -5.87 -3.98 -3.95
CA ILE A 98 -4.96 -2.84 -3.92
C ILE A 98 -5.43 -1.85 -4.98
N VAL A 99 -5.81 -0.64 -4.57
CA VAL A 99 -6.22 0.45 -5.47
C VAL A 99 -5.17 1.54 -5.50
N GLU A 100 -4.87 2.02 -6.70
CA GLU A 100 -3.88 3.08 -6.90
C GLU A 100 -4.34 4.38 -6.21
N LYS A 101 -5.49 4.91 -6.62
CA LYS A 101 -5.95 6.24 -6.22
C LYS A 101 -6.70 6.23 -4.91
N HIS A 102 -6.39 7.20 -4.05
CA HIS A 102 -7.11 7.38 -2.78
C HIS A 102 -8.60 7.70 -3.00
N ALA A 103 -8.96 8.42 -4.07
CA ALA A 103 -10.34 8.72 -4.39
C ALA A 103 -11.17 7.45 -4.59
N ILE A 104 -10.65 6.46 -5.33
CA ILE A 104 -11.31 5.17 -5.54
C ILE A 104 -11.47 4.41 -4.23
N TYR A 105 -10.43 4.41 -3.38
CA TYR A 105 -10.51 3.84 -2.03
C TYR A 105 -11.66 4.46 -1.22
N GLN A 106 -11.77 5.80 -1.22
CA GLN A 106 -12.83 6.51 -0.51
C GLN A 106 -14.22 6.20 -1.08
N THR A 107 -14.35 6.12 -2.41
CA THR A 107 -15.60 5.73 -3.06
C THR A 107 -16.04 4.32 -2.67
N LEU A 108 -15.13 3.34 -2.69
CA LEU A 108 -15.42 1.97 -2.26
C LEU A 108 -15.90 1.92 -0.81
N ARG A 109 -15.34 2.78 0.05
CA ARG A 109 -15.81 2.94 1.43
C ARG A 109 -17.18 3.58 1.52
N SER A 110 -17.44 4.67 0.79
CA SER A 110 -18.72 5.37 0.85
C SER A 110 -19.90 4.52 0.37
N ILE A 111 -19.65 3.57 -0.52
CA ILE A 111 -20.66 2.61 -0.98
C ILE A 111 -20.71 1.34 -0.13
N GLU A 112 -19.92 1.27 0.96
CA GLU A 112 -19.81 0.11 1.86
C GLU A 112 -19.50 -1.19 1.10
N PHE A 113 -18.60 -1.12 0.12
CA PHE A 113 -18.30 -2.22 -0.81
C PHE A 113 -18.04 -3.57 -0.12
N LEU A 114 -17.33 -3.58 1.01
CA LEU A 114 -17.04 -4.81 1.76
C LEU A 114 -18.27 -5.37 2.51
N ASP A 115 -19.13 -4.51 3.07
CA ASP A 115 -20.36 -4.94 3.74
C ASP A 115 -21.41 -5.39 2.73
N ARG A 116 -21.51 -4.67 1.61
CA ARG A 116 -22.44 -4.94 0.51
C ARG A 116 -21.86 -5.89 -0.55
N GLY A 117 -20.73 -6.53 -0.27
CA GLY A 117 -20.02 -7.39 -1.23
C GLY A 117 -20.90 -8.45 -1.88
N LYS A 118 -21.85 -9.02 -1.11
CA LYS A 118 -22.84 -10.00 -1.62
C LYS A 118 -23.70 -9.46 -2.75
N THR A 119 -24.06 -8.17 -2.73
CA THR A 119 -24.82 -7.52 -3.81
C THR A 119 -24.00 -7.44 -5.11
N TYR A 120 -22.67 -7.47 -5.01
CA TYR A 120 -21.74 -7.43 -6.13
C TYR A 120 -21.16 -8.80 -6.48
N GLY A 121 -21.74 -9.90 -5.97
CA GLY A 121 -21.27 -11.27 -6.23
C GLY A 121 -20.01 -11.68 -5.45
N VAL A 122 -19.57 -10.87 -4.48
CA VAL A 122 -18.42 -11.17 -3.62
C VAL A 122 -18.92 -11.80 -2.32
N HIS A 123 -18.76 -13.12 -2.21
CA HIS A 123 -19.29 -13.91 -1.08
C HIS A 123 -18.28 -14.17 0.04
N VAL A 124 -17.00 -13.88 -0.19
CA VAL A 124 -15.92 -14.13 0.76
C VAL A 124 -15.37 -12.82 1.33
N PRO A 125 -14.93 -12.81 2.60
CA PRO A 125 -14.37 -11.64 3.26
C PRO A 125 -13.15 -11.09 2.51
N GLY A 126 -12.99 -9.77 2.53
CA GLY A 126 -11.88 -9.10 1.87
C GLY A 126 -11.38 -7.86 2.59
N ALA A 127 -10.38 -7.24 1.99
CA ALA A 127 -9.88 -5.94 2.39
C ALA A 127 -9.48 -5.11 1.16
N VAL A 128 -9.45 -3.80 1.33
CA VAL A 128 -8.99 -2.85 0.33
C VAL A 128 -7.77 -2.13 0.88
N VAL A 129 -6.72 -1.99 0.08
CA VAL A 129 -5.48 -1.29 0.42
C VAL A 129 -5.23 -0.18 -0.59
N THR A 130 -4.72 0.96 -0.15
CA THR A 130 -4.21 1.98 -1.06
C THR A 130 -2.91 2.56 -0.55
N GLY A 131 -1.95 2.75 -1.46
CA GLY A 131 -0.73 3.53 -1.23
C GLY A 131 -0.86 5.00 -1.63
N LYS A 132 -2.03 5.42 -2.15
CA LYS A 132 -2.27 6.73 -2.77
C LYS A 132 -1.34 7.01 -3.96
N GLY A 133 -1.18 6.03 -4.84
CA GLY A 133 -0.22 6.00 -5.93
C GLY A 133 0.91 5.01 -5.62
N TYR A 134 2.16 5.45 -5.79
CA TYR A 134 3.35 4.66 -5.47
C TYR A 134 3.37 4.26 -3.99
N PRO A 135 3.54 2.96 -3.67
CA PRO A 135 3.56 2.54 -2.28
C PRO A 135 4.84 2.99 -1.57
N ASP A 136 4.68 3.43 -0.33
CA ASP A 136 5.80 3.64 0.57
C ASP A 136 6.37 2.30 1.07
N ARG A 137 7.47 2.38 1.82
CA ARG A 137 8.13 1.19 2.40
C ARG A 137 7.23 0.45 3.38
N ALA A 138 6.46 1.17 4.19
CA ALA A 138 5.53 0.60 5.16
C ALA A 138 4.44 -0.24 4.47
N THR A 139 3.81 0.31 3.43
CA THR A 139 2.77 -0.37 2.63
C THR A 139 3.32 -1.64 1.97
N ARG A 140 4.53 -1.57 1.38
CA ARG A 140 5.18 -2.73 0.78
C ARG A 140 5.51 -3.82 1.80
N SER A 141 6.09 -3.45 2.93
CA SER A 141 6.45 -4.37 4.01
C SER A 141 5.20 -5.02 4.62
N PHE A 142 4.14 -4.24 4.81
CA PHE A 142 2.84 -4.73 5.30
C PHE A 142 2.24 -5.79 4.36
N LEU A 143 2.18 -5.52 3.05
CA LEU A 143 1.65 -6.49 2.08
C LEU A 143 2.53 -7.74 1.97
N ALA A 144 3.86 -7.59 1.98
CA ALA A 144 4.79 -8.73 1.96
C ALA A 144 4.64 -9.62 3.21
N THR A 145 4.50 -8.99 4.38
CA THR A 145 4.25 -9.70 5.64
C THR A 145 2.92 -10.44 5.60
N TRP A 146 1.85 -9.80 5.12
CA TRP A 146 0.53 -10.43 5.03
C TRP A 146 0.51 -11.58 4.01
N ALA A 147 1.17 -11.41 2.86
CA ALA A 147 1.27 -12.44 1.83
C ALA A 147 2.15 -13.64 2.25
N SER A 148 3.02 -13.46 3.25
CA SER A 148 3.86 -14.54 3.80
C SER A 148 3.15 -15.36 4.88
N ASN A 149 1.95 -14.95 5.32
CA ASN A 149 1.18 -15.70 6.31
C ASN A 149 0.68 -17.03 5.75
N ARG A 150 0.53 -18.05 6.61
CA ARG A 150 0.01 -19.38 6.22
C ARG A 150 -1.36 -19.33 5.53
N ARG A 151 -2.19 -18.32 5.85
CA ARG A 151 -3.49 -18.05 5.21
C ARG A 151 -3.40 -16.72 4.45
N ALA A 152 -2.52 -16.67 3.46
CA ALA A 152 -2.33 -15.49 2.63
C ALA A 152 -3.57 -15.26 1.74
N PRO A 153 -4.08 -14.01 1.65
CA PRO A 153 -5.16 -13.68 0.72
C PRO A 153 -4.66 -13.63 -0.72
N ARG A 154 -5.58 -13.78 -1.68
CA ARG A 154 -5.30 -13.46 -3.09
C ARG A 154 -5.17 -11.95 -3.27
N LEU A 155 -4.12 -11.51 -3.95
CA LEU A 155 -3.87 -10.08 -4.19
C LEU A 155 -4.36 -9.67 -5.57
N PHE A 156 -5.22 -8.65 -5.60
CA PHE A 156 -5.77 -8.03 -6.80
C PHE A 156 -5.35 -6.58 -6.86
N PHE A 157 -4.93 -6.11 -8.03
CA PHE A 157 -4.48 -4.74 -8.26
C PHE A 157 -5.44 -4.05 -9.23
N LEU A 158 -5.94 -2.87 -8.84
CA LEU A 158 -6.75 -1.99 -9.68
C LEU A 158 -5.98 -0.69 -9.90
N MET A 159 -5.14 -0.70 -10.93
CA MET A 159 -4.28 0.41 -11.36
C MET A 159 -4.80 1.03 -12.64
N ASP A 160 -4.41 2.27 -12.92
CA ASP A 160 -4.69 2.91 -14.20
C ASP A 160 -4.01 2.15 -15.35
N ALA A 161 -4.66 2.12 -16.52
CA ALA A 161 -4.14 1.46 -17.72
C ALA A 161 -3.16 2.38 -18.48
N ASP A 162 -2.15 2.88 -17.78
CA ASP A 162 -1.11 3.75 -18.33
C ASP A 162 0.30 3.31 -17.86
N PRO A 163 1.39 3.88 -18.42
CA PRO A 163 2.75 3.53 -18.01
C PRO A 163 3.03 3.75 -16.51
N HIS A 164 2.35 4.71 -15.86
CA HIS A 164 2.52 4.96 -14.43
C HIS A 164 1.84 3.87 -13.60
N GLY A 165 0.64 3.45 -13.94
CA GLY A 165 -0.07 2.35 -13.26
C GLY A 165 0.72 1.04 -13.35
N VAL A 166 1.34 0.76 -14.50
CA VAL A 166 2.25 -0.39 -14.68
C VAL A 166 3.49 -0.27 -13.79
N ASP A 167 4.09 0.91 -13.71
CA ASP A 167 5.26 1.14 -12.85
C ASP A 167 4.92 1.01 -11.36
N ILE A 168 3.77 1.54 -10.94
CA ILE A 168 3.26 1.38 -9.57
C ILE A 168 3.09 -0.12 -9.24
N LEU A 169 2.44 -0.89 -10.14
CA LEU A 169 2.29 -2.34 -9.98
C LEU A 169 3.64 -3.05 -9.86
N ARG A 170 4.63 -2.66 -10.67
CA ARG A 170 6.00 -3.18 -10.59
C ARG A 170 6.61 -2.96 -9.21
N VAL A 171 6.51 -1.75 -8.67
CA VAL A 171 7.06 -1.40 -7.35
C VAL A 171 6.40 -2.21 -6.22
N TYR A 172 5.10 -2.49 -6.30
CA TYR A 172 4.45 -3.44 -5.39
C TYR A 172 4.98 -4.87 -5.58
N SER A 173 5.07 -5.33 -6.84
CA SER A 173 5.47 -6.70 -7.19
C SER A 173 6.89 -7.04 -6.74
N GLU A 174 7.80 -6.06 -6.75
CA GLU A 174 9.16 -6.21 -6.24
C GLU A 174 9.21 -6.58 -4.75
N ALA A 175 8.24 -6.14 -3.94
CA ALA A 175 8.11 -6.50 -2.54
C ALA A 175 7.39 -7.83 -2.33
N LEU A 176 6.65 -8.30 -3.33
CA LEU A 176 5.80 -9.49 -3.32
C LEU A 176 6.41 -10.65 -4.11
N LYS A 177 7.74 -10.77 -4.14
CA LYS A 177 8.43 -11.82 -4.90
C LYS A 177 7.94 -13.21 -4.51
N GLY A 178 7.54 -13.99 -5.53
CA GLY A 178 7.01 -15.35 -5.33
C GLY A 178 5.52 -15.41 -4.98
N VAL A 179 4.85 -14.26 -4.86
CA VAL A 179 3.39 -14.18 -4.64
C VAL A 179 2.70 -13.96 -5.97
N GLN A 180 1.64 -14.73 -6.25
CA GLN A 180 0.82 -14.52 -7.43
C GLN A 180 -0.04 -13.25 -7.26
N VAL A 181 0.16 -12.28 -8.16
CA VAL A 181 -0.60 -11.03 -8.20
C VAL A 181 -1.50 -11.00 -9.43
N HIS A 182 -2.71 -10.43 -9.29
CA HIS A 182 -3.70 -10.37 -10.36
C HIS A 182 -4.03 -8.91 -10.65
N TRP A 183 -3.80 -8.45 -11.88
CA TRP A 183 -4.24 -7.11 -12.30
C TRP A 183 -5.69 -7.18 -12.81
N ILE A 184 -6.58 -6.42 -12.16
CA ILE A 184 -7.94 -6.15 -12.59
C ILE A 184 -7.94 -4.87 -13.41
N GLY A 185 -8.29 -4.97 -14.70
CA GLY A 185 -8.30 -3.86 -15.64
C GLY A 185 -8.17 -4.35 -17.08
N LEU A 186 -7.95 -3.40 -18.00
CA LEU A 186 -7.71 -3.70 -19.41
C LEU A 186 -6.37 -4.44 -19.56
N ARG A 187 -6.43 -5.73 -19.91
CA ARG A 187 -5.23 -6.49 -20.28
C ARG A 187 -4.72 -5.98 -21.63
N VAL A 188 -3.40 -5.96 -21.82
CA VAL A 188 -2.80 -5.59 -23.12
C VAL A 188 -3.37 -6.42 -24.28
N GLN A 189 -3.70 -7.69 -24.03
CA GLN A 189 -4.37 -8.57 -25.00
C GLN A 189 -5.78 -8.06 -25.37
N GLN A 190 -6.53 -7.58 -24.38
CA GLN A 190 -7.85 -6.97 -24.61
C GLN A 190 -7.68 -5.65 -25.37
N TRP A 191 -6.64 -4.86 -25.06
CA TRP A 191 -6.30 -3.63 -25.80
C TRP A 191 -5.95 -3.89 -27.28
N LEU A 192 -5.16 -4.93 -27.56
CA LEU A 192 -4.80 -5.32 -28.93
C LEU A 192 -6.01 -5.85 -29.71
N ALA A 193 -6.93 -6.55 -29.04
CA ALA A 193 -8.21 -6.93 -29.65
C ALA A 193 -9.08 -5.70 -29.96
N LEU A 194 -9.04 -4.67 -29.10
CA LEU A 194 -9.81 -3.42 -29.28
C LEU A 194 -9.23 -2.52 -30.37
N SER A 195 -7.91 -2.44 -30.52
CA SER A 195 -7.28 -1.65 -31.59
C SER A 195 -7.61 -2.21 -32.98
N GLN A 196 -7.94 -3.50 -33.08
CA GLN A 196 -8.41 -4.14 -34.30
C GLN A 196 -9.93 -4.01 -34.51
N ALA A 197 -10.72 -3.75 -33.45
CA ALA A 197 -12.18 -3.89 -33.44
C ALA A 197 -12.98 -2.57 -33.32
N HIS A 198 -12.47 -1.47 -33.88
CA HIS A 198 -13.03 -0.10 -33.89
C HIS A 198 -12.59 0.80 -32.72
N PRO A 199 -12.08 2.02 -33.01
CA PRO A 199 -11.42 2.90 -32.03
C PRO A 199 -12.34 3.55 -30.97
N PHE A 200 -13.65 3.31 -30.97
CA PHE A 200 -14.61 4.04 -30.12
C PHE A 200 -15.66 3.16 -29.40
N SER A 201 -15.54 1.84 -29.42
CA SER A 201 -16.47 0.94 -28.72
C SER A 201 -16.10 0.75 -27.24
N ILE A 202 -17.08 0.94 -26.35
CA ILE A 202 -16.96 0.65 -24.91
C ILE A 202 -16.87 -0.87 -24.70
N VAL A 203 -15.92 -1.31 -23.88
CA VAL A 203 -15.66 -2.74 -23.60
C VAL A 203 -16.72 -3.31 -22.66
N PRO A 204 -17.47 -4.35 -23.05
CA PRO A 204 -18.35 -5.04 -22.12
C PRO A 204 -17.53 -5.87 -21.11
N LEU A 205 -17.86 -5.74 -19.83
CA LEU A 205 -17.18 -6.41 -18.70
C LEU A 205 -17.39 -7.93 -18.66
N ASN A 206 -18.29 -8.47 -19.49
CA ASN A 206 -18.61 -9.89 -19.52
C ASN A 206 -18.03 -10.53 -20.79
N GLY A 207 -16.81 -11.03 -20.66
CA GLY A 207 -16.27 -12.05 -21.56
C GLY A 207 -16.02 -13.31 -20.74
N SER A 208 -16.80 -14.35 -20.98
CA SER A 208 -16.51 -15.71 -20.54
C SER A 208 -15.11 -16.08 -21.07
N ASP A 209 -14.16 -16.32 -20.18
CA ASP A 209 -12.87 -16.92 -20.56
C ASP A 209 -13.13 -18.34 -21.10
N PRO A 210 -12.60 -18.73 -22.28
CA PRO A 210 -12.42 -20.13 -22.64
C PRO A 210 -11.26 -20.78 -21.87
#